data_AF-A0A9W8JPB8-F1
#
_entry.id   AF-A0A9W8JPB8-F1
#
_cell.length_a   1.000
_cell.length_b   1.000
_cell.length_c   1.000
_cell.angle_alpha   90.00
_cell.angle_beta   90.00
_cell.angle_gamma   90.00
#
_symmetry.space_group_name_H-M   'P 1'
#
loop_
_entity.id
_entity.type
_entity.pdbx_description
1 polymer ?
#
loop_
_entity_poly.entity_id
_entity_poly.type
_entity_poly.pdbx_seq_one_letter_code
_entity_poly.pdbx_strand_id
1 'polypeptide(L)'
;MTLTSSTRQYTSFWATVIEQWHQRWPTLMSLLPDRSESDLTEQEREQVAQAMQATTSRLKTWFRWRANASKNSSGRRRRKKGTDELIQEVFQDDNAGRKLKEYEMYSKLHYEEHIKKHVHDKIAQETEKLAPAEKLTPAKRLEIIKSTIREVYNEEDEAVKEVVRQRLEEHNRKIEEGIKEPSQRTPEDYARAIEDCATVLEKILTPLSHKTGWKFLVLMGGPDPGMGGKITAASYNEGVTKNGKTFAETYLDFKKYCLTPYTTFLEGIYCERLDP
;
A
#
# COMPACT_ATOMS: atom_id res chain seq x y z
N MET A 1 -17.77 33.36 -38.24
CA MET A 1 -17.54 33.43 -36.78
C MET A 1 -17.89 32.07 -36.18
N THR A 2 -16.90 31.22 -35.97
CA THR A 2 -17.06 29.86 -35.43
C THR A 2 -16.52 29.83 -34.01
N LEU A 3 -17.42 29.68 -33.04
CA LEU A 3 -17.11 29.52 -31.62
C LEU A 3 -16.61 28.09 -31.38
N THR A 4 -15.34 27.93 -31.00
CA THR A 4 -14.78 26.67 -30.53
C THR A 4 -14.77 26.69 -28.99
N SER A 5 -15.76 26.05 -28.38
CA SER A 5 -15.80 25.83 -26.93
C SER A 5 -14.88 24.66 -26.56
N SER A 6 -13.66 24.99 -26.12
CA SER A 6 -12.64 24.03 -25.70
C SER A 6 -12.39 24.11 -24.19
N THR A 7 -13.42 23.83 -23.39
CA THR A 7 -13.25 23.40 -21.99
C THR A 7 -14.46 22.52 -21.62
N ARG A 8 -14.27 21.20 -21.49
CA ARG A 8 -15.31 20.35 -20.89
C ARG A 8 -15.44 20.74 -19.42
N GLN A 9 -16.46 21.52 -19.09
CA GLN A 9 -16.78 21.93 -17.73
C GLN A 9 -17.40 20.74 -16.98
N TYR A 10 -16.55 19.90 -16.37
CA TYR A 10 -17.00 18.77 -15.53
C TYR A 10 -17.62 19.20 -14.20
N THR A 11 -17.69 20.50 -13.92
CA THR A 11 -18.13 21.08 -12.65
C THR A 11 -19.59 20.74 -12.32
N SER A 12 -20.49 20.82 -13.30
CA SER A 12 -21.91 20.46 -13.10
C SER A 12 -22.08 18.96 -12.87
N PHE A 13 -21.38 18.12 -13.63
CA PHE A 13 -21.40 16.67 -13.46
C PHE A 13 -20.99 16.24 -12.05
N TRP A 14 -19.86 16.77 -11.53
CA TRP A 14 -19.41 16.41 -10.19
C TRP A 14 -20.35 16.89 -9.10
N ALA A 15 -20.90 18.10 -9.21
CA ALA A 15 -21.87 18.62 -8.24
C ALA A 15 -23.07 17.68 -8.11
N THR A 16 -23.68 17.28 -9.23
CA THR A 16 -24.84 16.39 -9.24
C THR A 16 -24.51 14.98 -8.72
N VAL A 17 -23.38 14.39 -9.11
CA VAL A 17 -23.00 13.03 -8.67
C VAL A 17 -22.71 13.00 -7.17
N ILE A 18 -22.02 14.01 -6.64
CA ILE A 18 -21.69 14.08 -5.21
C ILE A 18 -22.95 14.27 -4.38
N GLU A 19 -23.84 15.18 -4.81
CA GLU A 19 -25.12 15.43 -4.14
C GLU A 19 -25.99 14.16 -4.09
N GLN A 20 -26.20 13.50 -5.23
CA GLN A 20 -27.00 12.28 -5.29
C GLN A 20 -26.39 11.13 -4.49
N TRP A 21 -25.06 11.02 -4.45
CA TRP A 21 -24.39 10.01 -3.65
C TRP A 21 -24.66 10.23 -2.16
N HIS A 22 -24.46 11.44 -1.65
CA HIS A 22 -24.66 11.73 -0.23
C HIS A 22 -26.13 11.69 0.19
N GLN A 23 -27.06 12.00 -0.71
CA GLN A 23 -28.49 11.78 -0.44
C GLN A 23 -28.83 10.29 -0.28
N ARG A 24 -28.22 9.42 -1.10
CA ARG A 24 -28.52 7.98 -1.11
C ARG A 24 -27.71 7.18 -0.09
N TRP A 25 -26.53 7.66 0.27
CA TRP A 25 -25.67 7.12 1.33
C TRP A 25 -25.24 8.24 2.26
N PRO A 26 -26.13 8.68 3.17
CA PRO A 26 -25.82 9.75 4.10
C PRO A 26 -24.61 9.37 4.94
N THR A 27 -23.54 10.15 4.83
CA THR A 27 -22.31 9.94 5.60
C THR A 27 -22.62 9.97 7.11
N LEU A 28 -23.60 10.78 7.52
CA LEU A 28 -24.13 10.84 8.87
C LEU A 28 -24.61 9.46 9.38
N MET A 29 -25.44 8.76 8.61
CA MET A 29 -25.99 7.45 9.03
C MET A 29 -24.93 6.35 9.12
N SER A 30 -23.83 6.47 8.38
CA SER A 30 -22.72 5.51 8.45
C SER A 30 -21.76 5.80 9.61
N LEU A 31 -21.58 7.07 9.98
CA LEU A 31 -20.60 7.49 10.99
C LEU A 31 -21.24 7.58 12.38
N LEU A 32 -22.50 8.04 12.45
CA LEU A 32 -23.26 8.32 13.66
C LEU A 32 -24.73 7.89 13.47
N PRO A 33 -25.03 6.58 13.48
CA PRO A 33 -26.35 6.04 13.11
C PRO A 33 -27.49 6.49 14.04
N ASP A 34 -27.20 6.83 15.29
CA ASP A 34 -28.20 7.20 16.31
C ASP A 34 -28.39 8.72 16.45
N ARG A 35 -27.77 9.53 15.58
CA ARG A 35 -27.81 11.00 15.66
C ARG A 35 -28.59 11.59 14.49
N SER A 36 -29.44 12.58 14.80
CA SER A 36 -30.12 13.39 13.80
C SER A 36 -29.26 14.58 13.40
N GLU A 37 -29.47 15.12 12.20
CA GLU A 37 -28.71 16.26 11.66
C GLU A 37 -28.89 17.53 12.51
N SER A 38 -30.03 17.66 13.20
CA SER A 38 -30.32 18.77 14.13
C SER A 38 -29.63 18.64 15.48
N ASP A 39 -29.19 17.44 15.87
CA ASP A 39 -28.65 17.16 17.21
C ASP A 39 -27.12 16.98 17.24
N LEU A 40 -26.46 17.32 16.13
CA LEU A 40 -25.00 17.22 16.01
C LEU A 40 -24.32 18.30 16.84
N THR A 41 -23.28 17.91 17.57
CA THR A 41 -22.32 18.85 18.15
C THR A 41 -21.40 19.41 17.06
N GLU A 42 -20.72 20.52 17.34
CA GLU A 42 -19.82 21.15 16.36
C GLU A 42 -18.65 20.23 15.97
N GLN A 43 -18.16 19.40 16.90
CA GLN A 43 -17.11 18.42 16.62
C GLN A 43 -17.61 17.28 15.73
N GLU A 44 -18.84 16.81 15.94
CA GLU A 44 -19.45 15.78 15.09
C GLU A 44 -19.77 16.30 13.69
N ARG A 45 -20.19 17.57 13.57
CA ARG A 45 -20.36 18.25 12.27
C ARG A 45 -19.07 18.27 11.46
N GLU A 46 -17.96 18.63 12.10
CA GLU A 46 -16.64 18.66 11.45
C GLU A 46 -16.19 17.25 11.02
N GLN A 47 -16.39 16.23 11.86
CA GLN A 47 -16.08 14.84 11.51
C GLN A 47 -16.89 14.35 10.31
N VAL A 48 -18.20 14.65 10.27
CA VAL A 48 -19.06 14.31 9.13
C VAL A 48 -18.61 15.05 7.87
N ALA A 49 -18.25 16.34 7.98
CA ALA A 49 -17.75 17.12 6.85
C ALA A 49 -16.43 16.55 6.29
N GLN A 50 -15.48 16.17 7.14
CA GLN A 50 -14.22 15.54 6.73
C GLN A 50 -14.47 14.18 6.07
N ALA A 51 -15.37 13.37 6.62
CA ALA A 51 -15.75 12.09 6.03
C ALA A 51 -16.45 12.27 4.66
N MET A 52 -17.29 13.30 4.51
CA MET A 52 -17.92 13.65 3.24
C MET A 52 -16.89 14.11 2.20
N GLN A 53 -15.89 14.90 2.60
CA GLN A 53 -14.80 15.32 1.73
C GLN A 53 -13.93 14.12 1.30
N ALA A 54 -13.55 13.25 2.23
CA ALA A 54 -12.77 12.05 1.93
C ALA A 54 -13.54 11.12 0.96
N THR A 55 -14.83 10.93 1.18
CA THR A 55 -15.71 10.15 0.31
C THR A 55 -15.84 10.78 -1.07
N THR A 56 -15.95 12.11 -1.14
CA THR A 56 -15.98 12.88 -2.38
C THR A 56 -14.67 12.71 -3.18
N SER A 57 -13.52 12.80 -2.51
CA SER A 57 -12.21 12.57 -3.13
C SER A 57 -12.09 11.14 -3.66
N ARG A 58 -12.53 10.14 -2.89
CA ARG A 58 -12.57 8.74 -3.33
C ARG A 58 -13.49 8.53 -4.53
N LEU A 59 -14.67 9.14 -4.55
CA LEU A 59 -15.61 9.11 -5.69
C LEU A 59 -15.01 9.74 -6.93
N LYS A 60 -14.36 10.91 -6.79
CA LYS A 60 -13.70 11.59 -7.91
C LYS A 60 -12.57 10.75 -8.46
N THR A 61 -11.72 10.21 -7.61
CA THR A 61 -10.66 9.28 -8.01
C THR A 61 -11.30 8.08 -8.72
N TRP A 62 -12.21 7.37 -8.06
CA TRP A 62 -12.92 6.22 -8.62
C TRP A 62 -13.53 6.49 -10.00
N PHE A 63 -14.22 7.62 -10.18
CA PHE A 63 -14.82 7.99 -11.47
C PHE A 63 -13.77 8.46 -12.47
N ARG A 64 -12.66 9.10 -12.09
CA ARG A 64 -11.57 9.42 -13.03
C ARG A 64 -10.93 8.14 -13.58
N TRP A 65 -10.80 7.11 -12.75
CA TRP A 65 -10.33 5.79 -13.15
C TRP A 65 -11.40 5.00 -13.94
N ARG A 66 -12.69 5.12 -13.61
CA ARG A 66 -13.79 4.34 -14.24
C ARG A 66 -14.56 5.02 -15.38
N ALA A 67 -14.67 6.34 -15.43
CA ALA A 67 -15.35 7.02 -16.55
C ALA A 67 -14.50 6.98 -17.84
N ASN A 68 -13.19 6.74 -17.69
CA ASN A 68 -12.31 6.37 -18.81
C ASN A 68 -12.33 4.84 -19.08
N ALA A 69 -13.16 4.06 -18.38
CA ALA A 69 -13.25 2.60 -18.47
C ALA A 69 -14.23 2.08 -19.53
N SER A 70 -14.66 2.88 -20.52
CA SER A 70 -15.19 2.26 -21.75
C SER A 70 -14.12 1.46 -22.52
N LYS A 71 -12.88 1.41 -21.99
CA LYS A 71 -11.85 0.41 -22.30
C LYS A 71 -11.61 -0.65 -21.23
N ASN A 72 -12.12 -0.50 -20.01
CA ASN A 72 -11.85 -1.43 -18.91
C ASN A 72 -13.15 -2.10 -18.46
N SER A 73 -13.53 -3.14 -19.22
CA SER A 73 -14.66 -4.00 -18.98
C SER A 73 -14.60 -4.68 -17.61
N SER A 74 -15.64 -4.43 -16.82
CA SER A 74 -16.35 -5.39 -15.95
C SER A 74 -15.53 -6.41 -15.15
N GLY A 75 -15.52 -6.23 -13.82
CA GLY A 75 -15.44 -7.39 -12.92
C GLY A 75 -14.45 -7.31 -11.75
N ARG A 76 -14.35 -6.20 -11.01
CA ARG A 76 -13.56 -6.20 -9.76
C ARG A 76 -14.36 -5.66 -8.57
N ARG A 77 -15.14 -6.57 -7.98
CA ARG A 77 -15.47 -6.58 -6.54
C ARG A 77 -14.85 -7.84 -5.95
N ARG A 78 -13.59 -7.76 -5.53
CA ARG A 78 -12.94 -8.56 -4.48
C ARG A 78 -11.42 -8.45 -4.63
N ARG A 79 -10.74 -7.83 -3.65
CA ARG A 79 -9.62 -8.41 -2.87
C ARG A 79 -8.74 -7.30 -2.27
N LYS A 80 -8.80 -7.16 -0.95
CA LYS A 80 -7.79 -6.47 -0.12
C LYS A 80 -6.43 -7.21 -0.07
N LYS A 81 -6.30 -8.37 -0.71
CA LYS A 81 -5.12 -9.25 -0.59
C LYS A 81 -3.95 -8.81 -1.50
N GLY A 82 -4.24 -8.29 -2.70
CA GLY A 82 -3.20 -7.92 -3.67
C GLY A 82 -2.33 -6.74 -3.22
N THR A 83 -2.91 -5.79 -2.48
CA THR A 83 -2.19 -4.60 -2.02
C THR A 83 -1.12 -4.88 -0.97
N ASP A 84 -1.22 -5.96 -0.20
CA ASP A 84 -0.16 -6.33 0.76
C ASP A 84 0.95 -7.14 0.07
N GLU A 85 0.59 -7.99 -0.90
CA GLU A 85 1.53 -8.75 -1.74
C GLU A 85 2.39 -7.78 -2.57
N LEU A 86 1.80 -6.77 -3.21
CA LEU A 86 2.57 -5.78 -3.99
C LEU A 86 3.49 -4.94 -3.13
N ILE A 87 3.12 -4.62 -1.88
CA ILE A 87 4.01 -3.88 -0.96
C ILE A 87 5.19 -4.74 -0.57
N GLN A 88 4.97 -6.03 -0.31
CA GLN A 88 6.07 -6.97 -0.05
C GLN A 88 7.00 -7.10 -1.27
N GLU A 89 6.44 -7.17 -2.48
CA GLU A 89 7.22 -7.21 -3.73
C GLU A 89 7.98 -5.91 -4.00
N VAL A 90 7.38 -4.74 -3.75
CA VAL A 90 7.97 -3.42 -4.04
C VAL A 90 8.99 -3.01 -3.00
N PHE A 91 8.68 -3.25 -1.72
CA PHE A 91 9.58 -2.84 -0.65
C PHE A 91 10.72 -3.76 -0.43
N GLN A 92 10.72 -4.96 -1.06
CA GLN A 92 11.65 -6.06 -0.83
C GLN A 92 12.42 -5.76 0.42
N ASP A 93 11.74 -5.90 1.57
CA ASP A 93 12.43 -5.75 2.85
C ASP A 93 13.73 -6.53 2.63
N ASP A 94 14.91 -6.01 2.97
CA ASP A 94 16.16 -6.77 2.74
C ASP A 94 16.11 -8.17 3.41
N ASN A 95 15.04 -8.43 4.17
CA ASN A 95 14.60 -9.69 4.74
C ASN A 95 13.39 -10.42 4.08
N ALA A 96 12.59 -9.81 3.20
CA ALA A 96 11.42 -10.43 2.54
C ALA A 96 11.84 -11.51 1.52
N GLY A 97 13.00 -11.35 0.90
CA GLY A 97 13.64 -12.38 0.07
C GLY A 97 14.65 -13.25 0.81
N ARG A 98 14.93 -12.98 2.09
CA ARG A 98 15.93 -13.74 2.83
C ARG A 98 15.36 -15.07 3.25
N LYS A 99 15.87 -16.14 2.64
CA LYS A 99 15.62 -17.52 3.09
C LYS A 99 15.87 -17.58 4.59
N LEU A 100 14.84 -17.98 5.33
CA LEU A 100 14.96 -18.20 6.77
C LEU A 100 15.98 -19.32 7.01
N LYS A 101 16.68 -19.26 8.13
CA LYS A 101 17.44 -20.41 8.63
C LYS A 101 16.51 -21.36 9.36
N GLU A 102 16.88 -22.63 9.48
CA GLU A 102 16.06 -23.65 10.14
C GLU A 102 15.62 -23.23 11.56
N TYR A 103 16.56 -22.76 12.38
CA TYR A 103 16.24 -22.31 13.74
C TYR A 103 15.32 -21.06 13.78
N GLU A 104 15.31 -20.24 12.72
CA GLU A 104 14.41 -19.09 12.60
C GLU A 104 12.99 -19.55 12.23
N MET A 105 12.89 -20.56 11.37
CA MET A 105 11.62 -21.23 11.08
C MET A 105 11.08 -21.96 12.31
N TYR A 106 11.94 -22.66 13.06
CA TYR A 106 11.59 -23.28 14.32
C TYR A 106 11.02 -22.27 15.32
N SER A 107 11.71 -21.13 15.50
CA SER A 107 11.20 -20.05 16.34
C SER A 107 9.83 -19.57 15.89
N LYS A 108 9.61 -19.38 14.59
CA LYS A 108 8.31 -18.96 14.06
C LYS A 108 7.18 -19.95 14.36
N LEU A 109 7.48 -21.25 14.44
CA LEU A 109 6.50 -22.31 14.70
C LEU A 109 6.27 -22.56 16.20
N HIS A 110 7.32 -22.51 17.01
CA HIS A 110 7.31 -23.00 18.39
C HIS A 110 7.77 -21.97 19.44
N TYR A 111 7.75 -20.66 19.12
CA TYR A 111 8.23 -19.63 20.06
C TYR A 111 7.53 -19.69 21.42
N GLU A 112 6.19 -19.69 21.41
CA GLU A 112 5.39 -19.62 22.63
C GLU A 112 5.50 -20.90 23.47
N GLU A 113 5.59 -22.06 22.82
CA GLU A 113 5.56 -23.37 23.48
C GLU A 113 6.93 -23.76 24.02
N HIS A 114 7.98 -23.67 23.19
CA HIS A 114 9.28 -24.28 23.51
C HIS A 114 10.38 -23.26 23.84
N ILE A 115 10.26 -22.00 23.43
CA ILE A 115 11.39 -21.04 23.46
C ILE A 115 11.19 -19.95 24.51
N LYS A 116 9.97 -19.43 24.63
CA LYS A 116 9.65 -18.24 25.42
C LYS A 116 10.06 -18.37 26.87
N LYS A 117 9.80 -19.52 27.50
CA LYS A 117 10.17 -19.77 28.90
C LYS A 117 11.69 -19.69 29.09
N HIS A 118 12.47 -20.39 28.28
CA HIS A 118 13.93 -20.39 28.34
C HIS A 118 14.53 -19.00 28.11
N VAL A 119 13.94 -18.22 27.20
CA VAL A 119 14.36 -16.83 26.95
C VAL A 119 14.09 -15.95 28.17
N HIS A 120 12.92 -16.06 28.78
CA HIS A 120 12.60 -15.29 30.00
C HIS A 120 13.51 -15.64 31.16
N ASP A 121 13.77 -16.93 31.38
CA ASP A 121 14.64 -17.41 32.46
C ASP A 121 16.07 -16.88 32.27
N LYS A 122 16.63 -16.97 31.06
CA LYS A 122 17.97 -16.42 30.77
C LYS A 122 18.04 -14.90 30.86
N ILE A 123 17.01 -14.18 30.41
CA ILE A 123 16.96 -12.72 30.58
C ILE A 123 16.91 -12.35 32.06
N ALA A 124 16.13 -13.07 32.88
CA ALA A 124 16.06 -12.84 34.31
C ALA A 124 17.42 -13.07 34.98
N GLN A 125 18.08 -14.19 34.67
CA GLN A 125 19.44 -14.50 35.18
C GLN A 125 20.47 -13.45 34.79
N GLU A 126 20.47 -13.00 33.54
CA GLU A 126 21.40 -11.96 33.08
C GLU A 126 21.08 -10.59 33.69
N THR A 127 19.81 -10.31 34.00
CA THR A 127 19.41 -9.07 34.68
C THR A 127 19.81 -9.06 36.15
N GLU A 128 19.74 -10.21 36.84
CA GLU A 128 20.16 -10.34 38.25
C GLU A 128 21.66 -10.11 38.44
N LYS A 129 22.48 -10.39 37.43
CA LYS A 129 23.93 -10.13 37.42
C LYS A 129 24.29 -8.66 37.25
N LEU A 130 23.34 -7.82 36.85
CA LEU A 130 23.57 -6.39 36.62
C LEU A 130 23.40 -5.59 37.92
N ALA A 131 24.01 -4.42 37.98
CA ALA A 131 23.78 -3.49 39.08
C ALA A 131 22.31 -3.03 39.11
N PRO A 132 21.73 -2.64 40.26
CA PRO A 132 20.30 -2.32 40.39
C PRO A 132 19.77 -1.20 39.47
N ALA A 133 20.66 -0.31 38.99
CA ALA A 133 20.32 0.78 38.08
C ALA A 133 20.62 0.47 36.61
N GLU A 134 21.30 -0.64 36.33
CA GLU A 134 21.72 -1.04 35.00
C GLU A 134 20.66 -1.93 34.35
N LYS A 135 20.40 -1.69 33.06
CA LYS A 135 19.42 -2.44 32.28
C LYS A 135 20.12 -3.18 31.17
N LEU A 136 19.60 -4.37 30.87
CA LEU A 136 20.08 -5.15 29.74
C LEU A 136 19.90 -4.34 28.44
N THR A 137 20.98 -4.18 27.69
CA THR A 137 20.93 -3.46 26.42
C THR A 137 20.07 -4.23 25.40
N PRO A 138 19.40 -3.54 24.46
CA PRO A 138 18.62 -4.21 23.41
C PRO A 138 19.46 -5.21 22.60
N ALA A 139 20.74 -4.91 22.36
CA ALA A 139 21.68 -5.79 21.67
C ALA A 139 21.91 -7.09 22.44
N LYS A 140 22.17 -7.00 23.76
CA LYS A 140 22.40 -8.18 24.60
C LYS A 140 21.15 -9.04 24.73
N ARG A 141 19.97 -8.41 24.85
CA ARG A 141 18.69 -9.12 24.86
C ARG A 141 18.47 -9.90 23.55
N LEU A 142 18.77 -9.29 22.41
CA LEU A 142 18.65 -9.96 21.11
C LEU A 142 19.65 -11.12 20.97
N GLU A 143 20.86 -10.99 21.51
CA GLU A 143 21.85 -12.06 21.56
C GLU A 143 21.32 -13.27 22.35
N ILE A 144 20.78 -13.04 23.56
CA ILE A 144 20.19 -14.10 24.41
C ILE A 144 19.05 -14.81 23.68
N ILE A 145 18.18 -14.06 23.00
CA ILE A 145 17.09 -14.65 22.22
C ILE A 145 17.66 -15.57 21.13
N LYS A 146 18.63 -15.08 20.35
CA LYS A 146 19.21 -15.84 19.23
C LYS A 146 19.98 -17.09 19.71
N SER A 147 20.74 -17.01 20.80
CA SER A 147 21.45 -18.18 21.34
C SER A 147 20.46 -19.21 21.88
N THR A 148 19.45 -18.78 22.63
CA THR A 148 18.44 -19.68 23.21
C THR A 148 17.65 -20.40 22.14
N ILE A 149 17.25 -19.71 21.06
CA ILE A 149 16.57 -20.35 19.92
C ILE A 149 17.44 -21.47 19.33
N ARG A 150 18.75 -21.25 19.17
CA ARG A 150 19.65 -22.26 18.61
C ARG A 150 19.85 -23.44 19.56
N GLU A 151 20.03 -23.17 20.85
CA GLU A 151 20.21 -24.22 21.85
C GLU A 151 18.99 -25.13 21.92
N VAL A 152 17.79 -24.54 22.08
CA VAL A 152 16.53 -25.30 22.12
C VAL A 152 16.32 -26.05 20.81
N TYR A 153 16.60 -25.43 19.65
CA TYR A 153 16.48 -26.12 18.37
C TYR A 153 17.45 -27.30 18.22
N ASN A 154 18.68 -27.17 18.71
CA ASN A 154 19.69 -28.23 18.61
C ASN A 154 19.33 -29.44 19.49
N GLU A 155 18.72 -29.19 20.65
CA GLU A 155 18.27 -30.22 21.60
C GLU A 155 16.98 -30.92 21.17
N GLU A 156 16.24 -30.38 20.20
CA GLU A 156 15.00 -30.98 19.76
C GLU A 156 15.15 -32.29 18.99
N ASP A 157 14.09 -33.08 19.04
CA ASP A 157 13.96 -34.34 18.33
C ASP A 157 14.06 -34.16 16.80
N GLU A 158 14.68 -35.13 16.13
CA GLU A 158 14.81 -35.12 14.67
C GLU A 158 13.46 -35.08 13.94
N ALA A 159 12.39 -35.63 14.54
CA ALA A 159 11.04 -35.53 13.99
C ALA A 159 10.55 -34.07 13.91
N VAL A 160 10.83 -33.26 14.93
CA VAL A 160 10.47 -31.83 14.96
C VAL A 160 11.33 -31.06 13.97
N LYS A 161 12.64 -31.33 13.93
CA LYS A 161 13.57 -30.72 12.96
C LYS A 161 13.16 -31.01 11.51
N GLU A 162 12.69 -32.21 11.22
CA GLU A 162 12.21 -32.57 9.89
C GLU A 162 10.95 -31.80 9.50
N VAL A 163 9.99 -31.63 10.41
CA VAL A 163 8.81 -30.78 10.19
C VAL A 163 9.24 -29.33 9.92
N VAL A 164 10.22 -28.82 10.66
CA VAL A 164 10.78 -27.48 10.44
C VAL A 164 11.42 -27.35 9.06
N ARG A 165 12.20 -28.35 8.60
CA ARG A 165 12.80 -28.35 7.26
C ARG A 165 11.74 -28.33 6.16
N GLN A 166 10.73 -29.18 6.25
CA GLN A 166 9.62 -29.20 5.28
C GLN A 166 8.88 -27.87 5.22
N ARG A 167 8.63 -27.25 6.38
CA ARG A 167 8.02 -25.90 6.44
C ARG A 167 8.95 -24.81 5.91
N LEU A 168 10.25 -24.96 6.11
CA LEU A 168 11.26 -24.04 5.56
C LEU A 168 11.32 -24.12 4.04
N GLU A 169 11.34 -25.31 3.47
CA GLU A 169 11.30 -25.52 2.02
C GLU A 169 10.04 -24.92 1.40
N GLU A 170 8.86 -25.20 1.98
CA GLU A 170 7.59 -24.62 1.53
C GLU A 170 7.60 -23.08 1.60
N HIS A 171 8.18 -22.51 2.66
CA HIS A 171 8.31 -21.07 2.81
C HIS A 171 9.26 -20.47 1.77
N ASN A 172 10.42 -21.08 1.56
CA ASN A 172 11.39 -20.63 0.57
C ASN A 172 10.85 -20.75 -0.86
N ARG A 173 10.11 -21.83 -1.17
CA ARG A 173 9.44 -22.00 -2.46
C ARG A 173 8.41 -20.89 -2.72
N LYS A 174 7.64 -20.50 -1.71
CA LYS A 174 6.68 -19.38 -1.83
C LYS A 174 7.34 -18.03 -2.06
N ILE A 175 8.53 -17.80 -1.47
CA ILE A 175 9.31 -16.59 -1.73
C ILE A 175 9.79 -16.60 -3.19
N GLU A 176 10.33 -17.72 -3.65
CA GLU A 176 10.81 -17.87 -5.04
C GLU A 176 9.67 -17.76 -6.07
N GLU A 177 8.53 -18.40 -5.83
CA GLU A 177 7.35 -18.35 -6.70
C GLU A 177 6.66 -16.97 -6.69
N GLY A 178 6.76 -16.23 -5.58
CA GLY A 178 6.17 -14.89 -5.43
C GLY A 178 6.94 -13.80 -6.18
N ILE A 179 8.24 -13.97 -6.41
CA ILE A 179 9.08 -12.99 -7.10
C ILE A 179 9.13 -13.34 -8.58
N LYS A 180 8.17 -12.82 -9.36
CA LYS A 180 8.24 -12.90 -10.82
C LYS A 180 9.22 -11.87 -11.35
N GLU A 181 10.26 -12.34 -12.03
CA GLU A 181 11.13 -11.51 -12.88
C GLU A 181 10.27 -10.74 -13.89
N PRO A 182 10.67 -9.53 -14.34
CA PRO A 182 9.92 -8.78 -15.34
C PRO A 182 9.61 -9.60 -16.61
N SER A 183 10.51 -10.49 -17.02
CA SER A 183 10.34 -11.40 -18.16
C SER A 183 9.28 -12.49 -17.97
N GLN A 184 8.88 -12.76 -16.71
CA GLN A 184 7.90 -13.78 -16.34
C GLN A 184 6.53 -13.18 -15.99
N ARG A 185 6.40 -11.85 -15.99
CA ARG A 185 5.15 -11.16 -15.67
C ARG A 185 4.21 -11.20 -16.87
N THR A 186 2.99 -11.65 -16.61
CA THR A 186 1.90 -11.61 -17.59
C THR A 186 1.29 -10.20 -17.67
N PRO A 187 0.61 -9.84 -18.78
CA PRO A 187 -0.15 -8.59 -18.86
C PRO A 187 -1.14 -8.40 -17.69
N GLU A 188 -1.74 -9.48 -17.20
CA GLU A 188 -2.65 -9.49 -16.05
C GLU A 188 -1.92 -9.17 -14.73
N ASP A 189 -0.68 -9.62 -14.57
CA ASP A 189 0.16 -9.29 -13.41
C ASP A 189 0.48 -7.79 -13.40
N TYR A 190 0.85 -7.21 -14.55
CA TYR A 190 1.09 -5.76 -14.69
C TYR A 190 -0.18 -4.95 -14.41
N ALA A 191 -1.32 -5.35 -14.98
CA ALA A 191 -2.59 -4.67 -14.73
C ALA A 191 -2.97 -4.67 -13.24
N ARG A 192 -2.73 -5.79 -12.54
CA ARG A 192 -2.95 -5.87 -11.09
C ARG A 192 -2.01 -4.94 -10.33
N ALA A 193 -0.72 -4.93 -10.68
CA ALA A 193 0.26 -4.07 -10.04
C ALA A 193 -0.07 -2.57 -10.23
N ILE A 194 -0.52 -2.19 -11.43
CA ILE A 194 -0.98 -0.81 -11.74
C ILE A 194 -2.19 -0.45 -10.88
N GLU A 195 -3.17 -1.35 -10.73
CA GLU A 195 -4.35 -1.11 -9.88
C GLU A 195 -4.00 -0.93 -8.40
N ASP A 196 -3.09 -1.76 -7.89
CA ASP A 196 -2.68 -1.72 -6.48
C ASP A 196 -1.70 -0.56 -6.19
N CYS A 197 -1.06 0.02 -7.21
CA CYS A 197 -0.03 1.06 -7.12
C CYS A 197 -0.46 2.27 -6.27
N ALA A 198 -1.69 2.77 -6.42
CA ALA A 198 -2.15 3.91 -5.64
C ALA A 198 -2.20 3.61 -4.14
N THR A 199 -2.66 2.40 -3.77
CA THR A 199 -2.74 1.97 -2.37
C THR A 199 -1.34 1.77 -1.78
N VAL A 200 -0.40 1.26 -2.59
CA VAL A 200 1.01 1.15 -2.23
C VAL A 200 1.58 2.54 -1.93
N LEU A 201 1.45 3.48 -2.88
CA LEU A 201 1.95 4.85 -2.73
C LEU A 201 1.39 5.56 -1.50
N GLU A 202 0.09 5.42 -1.21
CA GLU A 202 -0.53 5.96 -0.01
C GLU A 202 0.13 5.42 1.27
N LYS A 203 0.28 4.09 1.38
CA LYS A 203 0.89 3.45 2.56
C LYS A 203 2.33 3.88 2.81
N ILE A 204 3.07 4.32 1.79
CA ILE A 204 4.46 4.78 1.90
C ILE A 204 4.54 6.28 2.15
N LEU A 205 3.88 7.05 1.28
CA LEU A 205 4.08 8.49 1.18
C LEU A 205 3.32 9.21 2.29
N THR A 206 2.20 8.69 2.78
CA THR A 206 1.48 9.30 3.91
C THR A 206 2.32 9.29 5.20
N PRO A 207 2.86 8.13 5.67
CA PRO A 207 3.76 8.14 6.83
C PRO A 207 5.01 8.99 6.63
N LEU A 208 5.60 8.96 5.43
CA LEU A 208 6.76 9.77 5.10
C LEU A 208 6.43 11.26 5.17
N SER A 209 5.28 11.67 4.64
CA SER A 209 4.78 13.06 4.68
C SER A 209 4.62 13.55 6.11
N HIS A 210 4.09 12.71 7.01
CA HIS A 210 3.96 13.06 8.42
C HIS A 210 5.30 13.19 9.13
N LYS A 211 6.26 12.30 8.83
CA LYS A 211 7.58 12.32 9.47
C LYS A 211 8.45 13.49 9.00
N THR A 212 8.41 13.82 7.72
CA THR A 212 9.28 14.86 7.14
C THR A 212 8.61 16.23 7.06
N GLY A 213 7.28 16.29 7.15
CA GLY A 213 6.50 17.48 6.85
C GLY A 213 6.39 17.79 5.34
N TRP A 214 6.99 16.96 4.48
CA TRP A 214 6.99 17.19 3.02
C TRP A 214 5.69 16.71 2.39
N LYS A 215 5.35 17.29 1.22
CA LYS A 215 4.24 16.86 0.37
C LYS A 215 4.82 16.30 -0.92
N PHE A 216 4.26 15.19 -1.39
CA PHE A 216 4.82 14.44 -2.51
C PHE A 216 3.90 14.51 -3.72
N LEU A 217 4.51 14.66 -4.89
CA LEU A 217 3.87 14.45 -6.18
C LEU A 217 4.64 13.35 -6.89
N VAL A 218 3.93 12.32 -7.33
CA VAL A 218 4.49 11.25 -8.15
C VAL A 218 3.85 11.33 -9.53
N LEU A 219 4.68 11.46 -10.57
CA LEU A 219 4.29 11.20 -11.95
C LEU A 219 4.72 9.77 -12.29
N MET A 220 3.82 8.98 -12.85
CA MET A 220 4.08 7.59 -13.19
C MET A 220 3.35 7.22 -14.48
N GLY A 221 3.86 6.26 -15.21
CA GLY A 221 3.22 5.82 -16.44
C GLY A 221 4.02 4.78 -17.20
N GLY A 222 3.38 4.22 -18.23
CA GLY A 222 3.93 3.17 -19.07
C GLY A 222 2.84 2.51 -19.93
N PRO A 223 3.19 1.43 -20.64
CA PRO A 223 2.22 0.61 -21.35
C PRO A 223 1.18 0.05 -20.37
N ASP A 224 -0.10 0.33 -20.61
CA ASP A 224 -1.21 -0.20 -19.82
C ASP A 224 -1.87 -1.38 -20.55
N PRO A 225 -1.74 -2.61 -20.04
CA PRO A 225 -2.40 -3.78 -20.61
C PRO A 225 -3.91 -3.64 -20.75
N GLY A 226 -4.59 -2.97 -19.81
CA GLY A 226 -6.03 -2.73 -19.87
C GLY A 226 -6.42 -1.80 -21.02
N MET A 227 -5.49 -0.99 -21.50
CA MET A 227 -5.67 -0.05 -22.62
C MET A 227 -5.07 -0.57 -23.93
N GLY A 228 -4.80 -1.87 -24.02
CA GLY A 228 -4.20 -2.52 -25.19
C GLY A 228 -2.73 -2.14 -25.39
N GLY A 229 -1.98 -1.95 -24.30
CA GLY A 229 -0.56 -1.59 -24.33
C GLY A 229 -0.29 -0.12 -24.65
N LYS A 230 -1.31 0.73 -24.72
CA LYS A 230 -1.12 2.17 -24.94
C LYS A 230 -0.37 2.80 -23.78
N ILE A 231 0.50 3.75 -24.10
CA ILE A 231 1.18 4.55 -23.09
C ILE A 231 0.14 5.39 -22.34
N THR A 232 0.13 5.24 -21.03
CA THR A 232 -0.68 6.04 -20.13
C THR A 232 0.19 6.67 -19.07
N ALA A 233 -0.20 7.86 -18.63
CA ALA A 233 0.44 8.55 -17.51
C ALA A 233 -0.61 8.97 -16.49
N ALA A 234 -0.25 8.87 -15.22
CA ALA A 234 -1.06 9.24 -14.09
C ALA A 234 -0.21 10.03 -13.08
N SER A 235 -0.89 10.69 -12.15
CA SER A 235 -0.22 11.31 -11.00
C SER A 235 -0.87 10.91 -9.69
N TYR A 236 -0.02 10.73 -8.67
CA TYR A 236 -0.42 10.57 -7.28
C TYR A 236 0.04 11.78 -6.48
N ASN A 237 -0.81 12.29 -5.59
CA ASN A 237 -0.54 13.50 -4.82
C ASN A 237 -0.72 13.18 -3.33
N GLU A 238 0.38 13.27 -2.57
CA GLU A 238 0.36 13.22 -1.11
C GLU A 238 0.37 14.66 -0.56
N GLY A 239 -0.81 15.15 -0.24
CA GLY A 239 -0.99 16.50 0.30
C GLY A 239 -2.10 17.28 -0.34
N VAL A 240 -2.77 18.07 0.48
CA VAL A 240 -3.81 19.00 0.06
C VAL A 240 -3.56 20.38 0.64
N THR A 241 -4.03 21.39 -0.07
CA THR A 241 -4.13 22.76 0.44
C THR A 241 -5.14 22.84 1.60
N LYS A 242 -5.21 23.98 2.30
CA LYS A 242 -6.23 24.25 3.33
C LYS A 242 -7.67 24.03 2.83
N ASN A 243 -7.88 24.16 1.52
CA ASN A 243 -9.18 23.98 0.88
C ASN A 243 -9.38 22.55 0.32
N GLY A 244 -8.55 21.59 0.74
CA GLY A 244 -8.66 20.18 0.33
C GLY A 244 -8.23 19.88 -1.11
N LYS A 245 -7.69 20.86 -1.85
CA LYS A 245 -7.26 20.67 -3.25
C LYS A 245 -5.82 20.13 -3.33
N THR A 246 -5.59 19.15 -4.19
CA THR A 246 -4.25 18.63 -4.49
C THR A 246 -3.46 19.57 -5.41
N PHE A 247 -2.15 19.36 -5.56
CA PHE A 247 -1.33 20.14 -6.50
C PHE A 247 -1.85 20.05 -7.93
N ALA A 248 -2.23 18.86 -8.39
CA ALA A 248 -2.81 18.67 -9.72
C ALA A 248 -4.14 19.43 -9.94
N GLU A 249 -4.85 19.78 -8.87
CA GLU A 249 -6.11 20.55 -8.93
C GLU A 249 -5.91 22.05 -8.77
N THR A 250 -4.81 22.49 -8.17
CA THR A 250 -4.49 23.91 -7.99
C THR A 250 -3.60 24.46 -9.09
N TYR A 251 -2.77 23.62 -9.71
CA TYR A 251 -1.89 24.02 -10.79
C TYR A 251 -2.67 24.10 -12.11
N LEU A 252 -2.76 25.31 -12.66
CA LEU A 252 -3.46 25.56 -13.92
C LEU A 252 -2.84 24.71 -15.03
N ASP A 253 -3.68 24.04 -15.80
CA ASP A 253 -3.26 23.20 -16.93
C ASP A 253 -2.21 22.13 -16.57
N PHE A 254 -2.25 21.59 -15.33
CA PHE A 254 -1.37 20.51 -14.88
C PHE A 254 -1.26 19.35 -15.88
N LYS A 255 -2.37 18.98 -16.53
CA LYS A 255 -2.33 17.96 -17.58
C LYS A 255 -1.42 18.36 -18.74
N LYS A 256 -1.51 19.60 -19.21
CA LYS A 256 -0.74 20.11 -20.36
C LYS A 256 0.74 20.30 -20.02
N TYR A 257 1.05 20.78 -18.82
CA TYR A 257 2.41 21.18 -18.46
C TYR A 257 3.19 20.13 -17.65
N CYS A 258 2.52 19.16 -17.03
CA CYS A 258 3.16 18.10 -16.27
C CYS A 258 2.92 16.72 -16.89
N LEU A 259 1.64 16.33 -17.10
CA LEU A 259 1.34 14.99 -17.60
C LEU A 259 1.69 14.79 -19.08
N THR A 260 1.42 15.76 -19.95
CA THR A 260 1.72 15.63 -21.39
C THR A 260 3.22 15.51 -21.65
N PRO A 261 4.11 16.38 -21.11
CA PRO A 261 5.54 16.24 -21.31
C PRO A 261 6.08 14.91 -20.75
N TYR A 262 5.56 14.48 -19.59
CA TYR A 262 5.90 13.18 -19.05
C TYR A 262 5.42 12.02 -19.92
N THR A 263 4.23 12.12 -20.53
CA THR A 263 3.73 11.14 -21.51
C THR A 263 4.63 11.08 -22.74
N THR A 264 5.04 12.23 -23.28
CA THR A 264 5.99 12.30 -24.40
C THR A 264 7.35 11.70 -24.05
N PHE A 265 7.83 11.90 -22.83
CA PHE A 265 9.03 11.22 -22.32
C PHE A 265 8.85 9.69 -22.30
N LEU A 266 7.71 9.18 -21.82
CA LEU A 266 7.41 7.75 -21.84
C LEU A 266 7.30 7.20 -23.26
N GLU A 267 6.67 7.94 -24.19
CA GLU A 267 6.63 7.57 -25.61
C GLU A 267 8.05 7.42 -26.18
N GLY A 268 8.99 8.30 -25.81
CA GLY A 268 10.40 8.15 -26.19
C GLY A 268 11.07 6.87 -25.65
N ILE A 269 10.70 6.44 -24.44
CA ILE A 269 11.25 5.20 -23.84
C ILE A 269 10.68 3.94 -24.50
N TYR A 270 9.38 3.94 -24.78
CA TYR A 270 8.67 2.72 -25.20
C TYR A 270 8.46 2.62 -26.72
N CYS A 271 8.63 3.69 -27.50
CA CYS A 271 8.57 3.63 -28.97
C CYS A 271 9.78 2.93 -29.61
N GLU A 272 10.91 2.76 -28.91
CA GLU A 272 12.08 2.03 -29.45
C GLU A 272 12.01 0.50 -29.29
N ARG A 273 10.88 -0.06 -28.83
CA ARG A 273 10.67 -1.53 -28.78
C ARG A 273 9.32 -1.92 -29.39
N LEU A 274 9.23 -1.74 -30.69
CA LEU A 274 8.37 -2.56 -31.56
C LEU A 274 9.24 -3.05 -32.73
N ASP A 275 10.29 -3.80 -32.43
CA ASP A 275 10.91 -4.68 -33.44
C ASP A 275 10.27 -6.08 -33.32
N PRO A 276 9.92 -6.71 -34.46
CA PRO A 276 9.16 -7.95 -34.55
C PRO A 276 9.86 -9.19 -33.99
#